data_AF-A0A3B9MAW0-F1
#
_entry.id   AF-A0A3B9MAW0-F1
#
_cell.length_a   1.000
_cell.length_b   1.000
_cell.length_c   1.000
_cell.angle_alpha   90.00
_cell.angle_beta   90.00
_cell.angle_gamma   90.00
#
_symmetry.space_group_name_H-M   'P 1'
#
loop_
_entity.id
_entity.type
_entity.pdbx_description
1 polymer ?
#
loop_
_entity_poly.entity_id
_entity_poly.type
_entity_poly.pdbx_seq_one_letter_code
_entity_poly.pdbx_strand_id
1 'polypeptide(L)'
;YIVVWGLAGLPAFAIAAALSSVAMDHPETARYMAAGIFLVLGLYQVSPLKDRCLSHCRSPFSLLMHYASFHGRLRDLRAGTHHALYCLGCCWALMLVLVVAGIMNLLVMVVLAAVIIAEKYWSRGPAFSRVVAAAAVVLAVAAIWVPALSPGLS
;
A
#
# COMPACT_ATOMS: atom_id res chain seq x y z
N TYR A 1 -14.32 -1.72 -9.75
CA TYR A 1 -13.44 -0.67 -9.21
C TYR A 1 -13.99 -0.05 -7.92
N ILE A 2 -15.05 0.77 -7.96
CA ILE A 2 -15.61 1.46 -6.78
C ILE A 2 -15.98 0.50 -5.65
N VAL A 3 -16.70 -0.59 -5.96
CA VAL A 3 -17.09 -1.59 -4.95
C VAL A 3 -15.87 -2.22 -4.27
N VAL A 4 -14.82 -2.55 -5.02
CA VAL A 4 -13.61 -3.17 -4.47
C VAL A 4 -12.84 -2.19 -3.59
N TRP A 5 -12.67 -0.94 -4.03
CA TRP A 5 -12.03 0.10 -3.22
C TRP A 5 -12.85 0.50 -2.00
N GLY A 6 -14.18 0.53 -2.10
CA GLY A 6 -15.07 0.74 -0.95
C GLY A 6 -14.96 -0.39 0.07
N LEU A 7 -15.02 -1.64 -0.41
CA LEU A 7 -14.86 -2.83 0.44
C LEU A 7 -13.47 -2.94 1.06
N ALA A 8 -12.41 -2.46 0.39
CA ALA A 8 -11.07 -2.42 0.95
C ALA A 8 -10.84 -1.21 1.86
N GLY A 9 -11.53 -0.10 1.60
CA GLY A 9 -11.48 1.11 2.41
C GLY A 9 -12.07 0.91 3.81
N LEU A 10 -13.15 0.13 3.92
CA LEU A 10 -13.78 -0.20 5.22
C LEU A 10 -12.81 -0.87 6.22
N PRO A 11 -12.15 -2.00 5.91
CA PRO A 11 -11.20 -2.62 6.82
C PRO A 11 -9.96 -1.75 7.01
N ALA A 12 -9.50 -1.03 5.98
CA ALA A 12 -8.39 -0.09 6.14
C ALA A 12 -8.71 1.03 7.14
N PHE A 13 -9.92 1.60 7.06
CA PHE A 13 -10.40 2.60 8.00
C PHE A 13 -10.60 2.03 9.41
N ALA A 14 -11.17 0.83 9.53
CA ALA A 14 -11.34 0.16 10.83
C ALA A 14 -9.99 -0.13 11.49
N ILE A 15 -9.00 -0.60 10.72
CA ILE A 15 -7.63 -0.81 11.17
C ILE A 15 -7.02 0.52 11.61
N ALA A 16 -7.14 1.58 10.80
CA ALA A 16 -6.63 2.90 11.16
C ALA A 16 -7.23 3.42 12.47
N ALA A 17 -8.55 3.32 12.63
CA ALA A 17 -9.26 3.75 13.82
C ALA A 17 -8.88 2.95 15.07
N ALA A 18 -8.73 1.63 14.94
CA ALA A 18 -8.30 0.76 16.04
C ALA A 18 -6.84 1.01 16.44
N LEU A 19 -5.95 1.19 15.45
CA LEU A 19 -4.55 1.51 15.71
C LEU A 19 -4.41 2.88 16.40
N SER A 20 -5.16 3.89 15.94
CA SER A 20 -5.15 5.21 16.57
C SER A 20 -5.72 5.18 17.98
N SER A 21 -6.81 4.44 18.25
CA SER A 21 -7.38 4.37 19.60
C SER A 21 -6.41 3.73 20.60
N VAL A 22 -5.68 2.69 20.21
CA VAL A 22 -4.69 2.03 21.08
C VAL A 22 -3.47 2.93 21.32
N ALA A 23 -3.09 3.72 20.32
CA ALA A 23 -1.91 4.58 20.39
C ALA A 23 -2.13 5.82 21.29
N MET A 24 -3.36 6.34 21.37
CA MET A 24 -3.73 7.47 22.25
C MET A 24 -3.45 7.19 23.74
N ASP A 25 -3.62 5.94 24.18
CA ASP A 25 -3.44 5.57 25.58
C ASP A 25 -1.97 5.30 25.94
N HIS A 26 -1.12 5.01 24.94
CA HIS A 26 0.26 4.56 25.15
C HIS A 26 1.21 5.04 24.04
N PRO A 27 1.94 6.15 24.23
CA PRO A 27 2.83 6.71 23.22
C PRO A 27 4.02 5.79 22.86
N GLU A 28 4.43 4.89 23.74
CA GLU A 28 5.41 3.84 23.41
C GLU A 28 4.83 2.83 22.41
N THR A 29 3.57 2.44 22.58
CA THR A 29 2.88 1.50 21.68
C THR A 29 2.78 2.09 20.27
N ALA A 30 2.51 3.39 20.14
CA ALA A 30 2.48 4.11 18.86
C ALA A 30 3.79 3.95 18.06
N ARG A 31 4.95 4.02 18.73
CA ARG A 31 6.28 3.87 18.11
C ARG A 31 6.50 2.45 17.60
N TYR A 32 6.16 1.44 18.40
CA TYR A 32 6.29 0.05 18.00
C TYR A 32 5.32 -0.32 16.87
N MET A 33 4.11 0.25 16.85
CA MET A 33 3.15 0.09 15.75
C MET A 33 3.67 0.70 14.46
N ALA A 34 4.23 1.93 14.52
CA ALA A 34 4.86 2.57 13.38
C ALA A 34 6.03 1.74 12.82
N ALA A 35 6.91 1.28 13.71
CA ALA A 35 8.02 0.40 13.33
C ALA A 35 7.50 -0.89 12.67
N GLY A 36 6.47 -1.52 13.23
CA GLY A 36 5.83 -2.71 12.67
C GLY A 36 5.25 -2.49 11.28
N ILE A 37 4.55 -1.37 11.06
CA ILE A 37 3.98 -1.02 9.74
C ILE A 37 5.09 -0.79 8.71
N PHE A 38 6.16 -0.07 9.06
CA PHE A 38 7.30 0.13 8.17
C PHE A 38 8.03 -1.20 7.87
N LEU A 39 8.14 -2.12 8.83
CA LEU A 39 8.67 -3.46 8.58
C LEU A 39 7.78 -4.27 7.64
N VAL A 40 6.45 -4.25 7.83
CA VAL A 40 5.49 -4.90 6.91
C VAL A 40 5.65 -4.34 5.49
N LEU A 41 5.78 -3.02 5.35
CA LEU A 41 6.07 -2.40 4.05
C LEU A 41 7.38 -2.93 3.46
N GLY A 42 8.47 -2.91 4.22
CA GLY A 42 9.79 -3.36 3.75
C GLY A 42 9.77 -4.82 3.28
N LEU A 43 9.19 -5.71 4.08
CA LEU A 43 9.05 -7.13 3.75
C LEU A 43 8.15 -7.35 2.53
N TYR A 44 7.04 -6.61 2.45
CA TYR A 44 6.13 -6.70 1.32
C TYR A 44 6.78 -6.26 0.02
N GLN A 45 7.59 -5.19 0.05
CA GLN A 45 8.24 -4.62 -1.12
C GLN A 45 9.25 -5.53 -1.81
N VAL A 46 9.87 -6.45 -1.06
CA VAL A 46 10.80 -7.45 -1.61
C VAL A 46 10.16 -8.83 -1.80
N SER A 47 8.86 -8.95 -1.54
CA SER A 47 8.16 -10.22 -1.60
C SER A 47 7.91 -10.67 -3.05
N PRO A 48 7.94 -11.99 -3.32
CA PRO A 48 7.57 -12.52 -4.64
C PRO A 48 6.09 -12.26 -4.97
N LEU A 49 5.25 -12.03 -3.94
CA LEU A 49 3.85 -11.66 -4.14
C LEU A 49 3.75 -10.26 -4.77
N LYS A 50 4.50 -9.28 -4.25
CA LYS A 50 4.56 -7.93 -4.83
C LYS A 50 5.04 -7.99 -6.28
N ASP A 51 6.10 -8.72 -6.57
CA ASP A 51 6.64 -8.83 -7.94
C ASP A 51 5.62 -9.42 -8.93
N ARG A 52 4.88 -10.45 -8.53
CA ARG A 52 3.79 -11.04 -9.34
C ARG A 52 2.62 -10.08 -9.53
N CYS A 53 2.22 -9.36 -8.48
CA CYS A 53 1.16 -8.36 -8.61
C CYS A 53 1.59 -7.23 -9.56
N LEU A 54 2.84 -6.77 -9.42
CA LEU A 54 3.40 -5.67 -10.21
C LEU A 54 3.51 -6.05 -11.68
N SER A 55 3.96 -7.26 -12.00
CA SER A 55 4.07 -7.75 -13.37
C SER A 55 2.71 -7.79 -14.07
N HIS A 56 1.65 -8.16 -13.34
CA HIS A 56 0.28 -8.13 -13.84
C HIS A 56 -0.22 -6.70 -14.05
N CYS A 57 0.03 -5.79 -13.11
CA CYS A 57 -0.33 -4.38 -13.24
C CYS A 57 0.41 -3.67 -14.40
N ARG A 58 1.57 -4.16 -14.81
CA ARG A 58 2.43 -3.60 -15.86
C ARG A 58 2.16 -4.11 -17.26
N SER A 59 1.33 -5.14 -17.42
CA SER A 59 1.12 -5.81 -18.70
C SER A 59 -0.20 -5.36 -19.35
N PRO A 60 -0.21 -4.28 -20.16
CA PRO A 60 -1.42 -3.79 -20.81
C PRO A 60 -2.00 -4.81 -21.80
N PHE A 61 -1.15 -5.57 -22.49
CA PHE A 61 -1.59 -6.56 -23.50
C PHE A 61 -2.22 -7.81 -22.88
N SER A 62 -1.68 -8.34 -21.79
CA SER A 62 -2.31 -9.48 -21.10
C SER A 62 -3.66 -9.08 -20.51
N LEU A 63 -3.80 -7.84 -20.01
CA LEU A 63 -5.07 -7.30 -19.55
C LEU A 63 -6.09 -7.21 -20.70
N LEU A 64 -5.69 -6.68 -21.86
CA LEU A 64 -6.58 -6.52 -23.00
C LEU A 64 -7.11 -7.86 -23.50
N MET A 65 -6.21 -8.84 -23.68
CA MET A 65 -6.62 -10.19 -24.11
C MET A 65 -7.45 -10.92 -23.05
N HIS A 66 -7.11 -10.76 -21.76
CA HIS A 66 -7.87 -11.37 -20.68
C HIS A 66 -9.27 -10.76 -20.54
N TYR A 67 -9.41 -9.44 -20.67
CA TYR A 67 -10.71 -8.77 -20.63
C TYR A 67 -11.54 -9.01 -21.90
N ALA A 68 -10.89 -9.14 -23.06
CA ALA A 68 -11.55 -9.58 -24.29
C ALA A 68 -12.09 -11.01 -24.21
N SER A 69 -11.48 -11.87 -23.38
CA SER A 69 -11.93 -13.26 -23.15
C SER A 69 -13.16 -13.40 -22.25
N PHE A 70 -13.56 -12.33 -21.55
CA PHE A 70 -14.73 -12.36 -20.68
C PHE A 70 -16.03 -12.20 -21.49
N HIS A 71 -16.99 -13.09 -21.25
CA HIS A 71 -18.28 -13.12 -21.94
C HIS A 71 -19.45 -12.81 -20.99
N GLY A 72 -20.54 -12.26 -21.54
CA GLY A 72 -21.81 -12.02 -20.84
C GLY A 72 -21.97 -10.65 -20.18
N ARG A 73 -23.15 -10.40 -19.57
CA ARG A 73 -23.56 -9.10 -19.01
C ARG A 73 -22.69 -8.58 -17.84
N LEU A 74 -21.89 -9.44 -17.22
CA LEU A 74 -21.02 -9.11 -16.08
C LEU A 74 -19.56 -8.93 -16.47
N ARG A 75 -19.23 -8.90 -17.77
CA ARG A 75 -17.87 -8.77 -18.29
C ARG A 75 -17.10 -7.61 -17.65
N ASP A 76 -17.68 -6.42 -17.71
CA ASP A 76 -16.99 -5.20 -17.29
C ASP A 76 -16.82 -5.14 -15.77
N LEU A 77 -17.77 -5.74 -15.03
CA LEU A 77 -17.64 -5.93 -13.58
C LEU A 77 -16.49 -6.88 -13.24
N ARG A 78 -16.37 -8.02 -13.94
CA ARG A 78 -15.25 -8.97 -13.75
C ARG A 78 -13.91 -8.36 -14.11
N ALA A 79 -13.84 -7.61 -15.20
CA ALA A 79 -12.63 -6.88 -15.59
C ALA A 79 -12.23 -5.87 -14.51
N GLY A 80 -13.18 -5.07 -14.05
CA GLY A 80 -12.96 -4.04 -13.04
C GLY A 80 -12.68 -4.57 -11.64
N THR A 81 -13.17 -5.75 -11.25
CA THR A 81 -12.82 -6.40 -9.97
C THR A 81 -11.42 -6.98 -10.03
N HIS A 82 -11.10 -7.69 -11.10
CA HIS A 82 -9.76 -8.24 -11.32
C HIS A 82 -8.71 -7.13 -11.29
N HIS A 83 -8.89 -6.04 -12.05
CA HIS A 83 -7.96 -4.91 -12.04
C HIS A 83 -7.76 -4.32 -10.64
N ALA A 84 -8.87 -4.10 -9.92
CA ALA A 84 -8.81 -3.49 -8.60
C ALA A 84 -8.09 -4.38 -7.58
N LEU A 85 -8.27 -5.71 -7.63
CA LEU A 85 -7.57 -6.64 -6.74
C LEU A 85 -6.06 -6.63 -6.94
N TYR A 86 -5.58 -6.63 -8.20
CA TYR A 86 -4.13 -6.52 -8.46
C TYR A 86 -3.57 -5.15 -8.08
N CYS A 87 -4.32 -4.08 -8.36
CA CYS A 87 -3.92 -2.73 -7.99
C CYS A 87 -3.78 -2.60 -6.46
N LEU A 88 -4.78 -3.06 -5.71
CA LEU A 88 -4.79 -3.09 -4.25
C LEU A 88 -3.66 -3.97 -3.71
N GLY A 89 -3.50 -5.17 -4.26
CA GLY A 89 -2.41 -6.08 -3.93
C GLY A 89 -1.05 -5.40 -4.12
N CYS A 90 -0.84 -4.64 -5.19
CA CYS A 90 0.43 -3.95 -5.37
C CYS A 90 0.68 -2.87 -4.29
N CYS A 91 -0.33 -2.10 -3.87
CA CYS A 91 -0.09 -0.88 -3.10
C CYS A 91 -0.57 -0.90 -1.65
N TRP A 92 -1.23 -1.94 -1.16
CA TRP A 92 -1.83 -1.96 0.18
C TRP A 92 -0.81 -1.64 1.29
N ALA A 93 0.40 -2.18 1.22
CA ALA A 93 1.43 -1.95 2.24
C ALA A 93 1.91 -0.49 2.25
N LEU A 94 1.97 0.17 1.08
CA LEU A 94 2.25 1.60 0.99
C LEU A 94 1.10 2.43 1.57
N MET A 95 -0.15 1.99 1.38
CA MET A 95 -1.31 2.65 1.97
C MET A 95 -1.31 2.59 3.50
N LEU A 96 -0.78 1.52 4.11
CA LEU A 96 -0.66 1.45 5.58
C LEU A 96 0.21 2.56 6.18
N VAL A 97 1.17 3.09 5.42
CA VAL A 97 2.01 4.23 5.87
C VAL A 97 1.16 5.46 6.15
N LEU A 98 0.03 5.64 5.47
CA LEU A 98 -0.89 6.74 5.74
C LEU A 98 -1.48 6.68 7.16
N VAL A 99 -1.57 5.51 7.77
CA VAL A 99 -2.00 5.37 9.16
C VAL A 99 -0.94 5.94 10.10
N VAL A 100 0.34 5.64 9.84
CA VAL A 100 1.46 6.12 10.65
C VAL A 100 1.65 7.63 10.53
N ALA A 101 1.57 8.14 9.30
CA ALA A 101 1.87 9.54 9.01
C ALA A 101 0.66 10.48 9.10
N GLY A 102 -0.54 9.93 9.28
CA GLY A 102 -1.81 10.65 9.29
C GLY A 102 -2.45 10.69 7.91
N ILE A 103 -3.71 10.26 7.83
CA ILE A 103 -4.48 10.17 6.57
C ILE A 103 -4.64 11.56 5.91
N MET A 104 -4.62 12.63 6.71
CA MET A 104 -4.78 14.02 6.23
C MET A 104 -3.45 14.68 5.79
N ASN A 105 -2.33 13.96 5.83
CA ASN A 105 -1.04 14.49 5.41
C ASN A 105 -0.90 14.45 3.88
N LEU A 106 -1.27 15.55 3.22
CA LEU A 106 -1.26 15.66 1.75
C LEU A 106 0.14 15.39 1.16
N LEU A 107 1.21 15.83 1.82
CA LEU A 107 2.57 15.61 1.34
C LEU A 107 2.88 14.11 1.26
N VAL A 108 2.53 13.36 2.31
CA VAL A 108 2.74 11.92 2.35
C VAL A 108 1.90 11.21 1.29
N MET A 109 0.64 11.62 1.11
CA MET A 109 -0.21 11.07 0.04
C MET A 109 0.41 11.26 -1.35
N VAL A 110 0.93 12.45 -1.63
CA VAL A 110 1.59 12.76 -2.91
C VAL A 110 2.85 11.92 -3.11
N VAL A 111 3.69 11.81 -2.07
CA VAL A 111 4.91 10.99 -2.12
C VAL A 111 4.58 9.52 -2.38
N LEU A 112 3.61 8.95 -1.65
CA LEU A 112 3.21 7.55 -1.84
C LEU A 112 2.59 7.33 -3.23
N ALA A 113 1.79 8.26 -3.73
CA ALA A 113 1.26 8.20 -5.10
C ALA A 113 2.39 8.21 -6.13
N ALA A 114 3.40 9.07 -5.97
CA ALA A 114 4.57 9.13 -6.84
C ALA A 114 5.37 7.81 -6.81
N VAL A 115 5.57 7.23 -5.62
CA VAL A 115 6.21 5.91 -5.45
C VAL A 115 5.41 4.84 -6.20
N ILE A 116 4.09 4.77 -6.03
CA ILE A 116 3.24 3.78 -6.70
C ILE A 116 3.28 3.94 -8.23
N ILE A 117 3.30 5.18 -8.73
CA ILE A 117 3.41 5.48 -10.16
C ILE A 117 4.78 5.01 -10.67
N ALA A 118 5.87 5.36 -9.99
CA ALA A 118 7.22 4.91 -10.35
C ALA A 118 7.31 3.37 -10.37
N GLU A 119 6.74 2.70 -9.37
CA GLU A 119 6.64 1.24 -9.32
C GLU A 119 5.73 0.64 -10.38
N LYS A 120 4.76 1.36 -10.94
CA LYS A 120 3.88 0.79 -11.97
C LYS A 120 4.39 1.05 -13.38
N TYR A 121 5.03 2.18 -13.63
CA TYR A 121 5.38 2.59 -15.00
C TYR A 121 6.87 2.44 -15.34
N TRP A 122 7.77 2.39 -14.35
CA TRP A 122 9.20 2.36 -14.65
C TRP A 122 9.70 0.95 -14.96
N SER A 123 10.41 0.76 -16.08
CA SER A 123 11.11 -0.48 -16.43
C SER A 123 11.99 -1.08 -15.30
N ARG A 124 12.55 -0.25 -14.41
CA ARG A 124 13.35 -0.68 -13.24
C ARG A 124 12.57 -0.80 -11.92
N GLY A 125 11.25 -0.96 -11.99
CA GLY A 125 10.37 -1.10 -10.82
C GLY A 125 10.88 -2.01 -9.71
N PRO A 126 11.29 -3.26 -9.99
CA PRO A 126 11.78 -4.16 -8.94
C PRO A 126 13.01 -3.61 -8.19
N ALA A 127 13.91 -2.90 -8.88
CA ALA A 127 15.05 -2.25 -8.25
C ALA A 127 14.58 -1.07 -7.38
N PHE A 128 13.62 -0.28 -7.87
CA PHE A 128 13.01 0.80 -7.09
C PHE A 128 12.27 0.28 -5.85
N SER A 129 11.53 -0.83 -5.95
CA SER A 129 10.87 -1.48 -4.82
C SER A 129 11.86 -1.87 -3.72
N ARG A 130 13.08 -2.31 -4.08
CA ARG A 130 14.15 -2.60 -3.11
C ARG A 130 14.68 -1.35 -2.42
N VAL A 131 14.79 -0.22 -3.13
CA VAL A 131 15.15 1.07 -2.52
C VAL A 131 14.07 1.52 -1.54
N VAL A 132 12.79 1.40 -1.93
CA VAL A 132 11.65 1.68 -1.04
C VAL A 132 11.66 0.75 0.18
N ALA A 133 12.00 -0.53 -0.01
CA ALA A 133 12.12 -1.49 1.09
C ALA A 133 13.24 -1.10 2.07
N ALA A 134 14.42 -0.73 1.56
CA ALA A 134 15.52 -0.27 2.39
C ALA A 134 15.15 1.00 3.17
N ALA A 135 14.52 1.97 2.51
CA ALA A 135 14.01 3.17 3.17
C ALA A 135 12.98 2.83 4.25
N ALA A 136 12.08 1.88 4.00
CA ALA A 136 11.11 1.42 4.99
C ALA A 136 11.78 0.77 6.20
N VAL A 137 12.82 -0.05 6.01
CA VAL A 137 13.57 -0.64 7.14
C VAL A 137 14.29 0.45 7.95
N VAL A 138 14.88 1.45 7.29
CA VAL A 138 15.50 2.60 7.99
C VAL A 138 14.45 3.37 8.80
N LEU A 139 13.29 3.64 8.22
CA LEU A 139 12.18 4.31 8.91
C LEU A 139 11.65 3.48 10.08
N ALA A 140 11.61 2.14 9.95
CA ALA A 140 11.20 1.26 11.03
C ALA A 140 12.13 1.37 12.25
N VAL A 141 13.44 1.35 12.02
CA VAL A 141 14.43 1.51 13.10
C VAL A 141 14.37 2.93 13.68
N ALA A 142 14.24 3.95 12.83
CA ALA A 142 14.16 5.34 13.28
C ALA A 142 12.90 5.63 14.11
N ALA A 143 11.76 4.99 13.79
CA ALA A 143 10.49 5.18 14.48
C ALA A 143 10.54 4.82 15.97
N ILE A 144 11.47 3.92 16.38
CA ILE A 144 11.68 3.56 17.78
C ILE A 144 12.21 4.75 18.58
N TRP A 145 13.05 5.59 17.97
CA TRP A 145 13.77 6.67 18.63
C TRP A 145 13.21 8.06 18.33
N VAL A 146 12.44 8.20 17.25
CA VAL A 146 11.93 9.49 16.76
C VAL A 146 10.39 9.48 16.79
N PRO A 147 9.78 9.99 17.87
CA PRO A 147 8.31 10.05 18.02
C PRO A 147 7.64 10.85 16.89
N ALA A 148 8.35 11.81 16.31
CA ALA A 148 7.87 12.64 15.20
C ALA A 148 7.59 11.84 13.90
N LEU A 149 8.01 10.57 13.82
CA LEU A 149 7.75 9.71 12.66
C LEU A 149 6.37 9.05 12.67
N SER A 150 5.62 9.14 13.78
CA SER A 150 4.27 8.58 13.90
C SER A 150 3.20 9.63 14.24
N PRO A 151 3.13 10.77 13.53
CA PRO A 151 2.21 11.86 13.87
C PRO A 151 0.73 11.50 13.70
N GLY A 152 0.42 10.45 12.92
CA GLY A 152 -0.95 9.93 12.78
C GLY A 152 -1.39 9.03 13.92
N LEU A 153 -0.47 8.60 14.79
CA LEU A 153 -0.71 7.74 15.94
C LEU A 153 -0.53 8.48 17.29
N SER A 154 -0.28 9.79 17.26
CA SER A 154 0.01 10.62 18.44
C SER A 154 -1.03 11.70 18.67
#